data_AF-A0A1E5PCH0-F1
#
_entry.id   AF-A0A1E5PCH0-F1
#
_cell.length_a   1.000
_cell.length_b   1.000
_cell.length_c   1.000
_cell.angle_alpha   90.00
_cell.angle_beta   90.00
_cell.angle_gamma   90.00
#
_symmetry.space_group_name_H-M   'P 1'
#
loop_
_entity.id
_entity.type
_entity.pdbx_description
1 polymer ?
#
loop_
_entity_poly.entity_id
_entity_poly.type
_entity_poly.pdbx_seq_one_letter_code
_entity_poly.pdbx_strand_id
1 'polypeptide(L)'
;MKKLSARRRHPLAAVVVLLLALAATGGLYAAFAPAGKAQAEETAQSLAIEEGKKLYATGCSSCHGTGGQGGSDGPSLVGVGSAAVDFQVGTGRMPAQQPGAQVPEKKKIYSQAEIDQLAAYIASLGAGPITPTEEQYNPEGADIAKGGDLFRTNCAQCHNFTGEGGALTNGKYAPSLEDVSPKHLYEAMQTGPQNMPSFPDTTMPEQQKKDIIAYVKTVNGEETETPGGFALGGLGPVSEGLFGWIFGLGSLIAVAVWVAAHTAKAKKS
;
A
#
# COMPACT_ATOMS: atom_id res chain seq x y z
N MET A 1 -14.36 -38.98 -58.04
CA MET A 1 -13.94 -37.60 -58.41
C MET A 1 -14.70 -36.98 -59.60
N LYS A 2 -15.84 -37.51 -60.07
CA LYS A 2 -16.59 -36.95 -61.23
C LYS A 2 -17.64 -35.87 -60.89
N LYS A 3 -18.07 -35.73 -59.62
CA LYS A 3 -19.13 -34.78 -59.21
C LYS A 3 -18.66 -33.33 -59.04
N LEU A 4 -17.36 -33.10 -58.82
CA LEU A 4 -16.77 -31.75 -58.68
C LEU A 4 -16.61 -31.03 -60.03
N SER A 5 -16.42 -31.78 -61.12
CA SER A 5 -16.20 -31.20 -62.46
C SER A 5 -17.48 -30.60 -63.08
N ALA A 6 -18.66 -31.13 -62.74
CA ALA A 6 -19.94 -30.67 -63.29
C ALA A 6 -20.41 -29.34 -62.68
N ARG A 7 -19.97 -29.01 -61.46
CA ARG A 7 -20.36 -27.77 -60.73
C ARG A 7 -19.40 -26.59 -60.93
N ARG A 8 -18.28 -26.78 -61.67
CA ARG A 8 -17.29 -25.71 -61.94
C ARG A 8 -17.85 -24.54 -62.76
N ARG A 9 -18.97 -24.73 -63.49
CA ARG A 9 -19.60 -23.69 -64.35
C ARG A 9 -20.82 -23.03 -63.72
N HIS A 10 -21.13 -23.31 -62.44
CA HIS A 10 -22.26 -22.71 -61.75
C HIS A 10 -21.87 -21.35 -61.14
N PRO A 11 -22.68 -20.28 -61.29
CA PRO A 11 -22.31 -18.92 -60.83
C PRO A 11 -21.98 -18.85 -59.33
N LEU A 12 -22.57 -19.73 -58.52
CA LEU A 12 -22.28 -19.85 -57.08
C LEU A 12 -20.88 -20.36 -56.76
N ALA A 13 -20.18 -21.02 -57.68
CA ALA A 13 -18.81 -21.50 -57.46
C ALA A 13 -17.82 -20.32 -57.29
N ALA A 14 -18.04 -19.22 -58.00
CA ALA A 14 -17.24 -18.00 -57.86
C ALA A 14 -17.42 -17.35 -56.47
N VAL A 15 -18.66 -17.33 -55.97
CA VAL A 15 -18.99 -16.79 -54.63
C VAL A 15 -18.33 -17.62 -53.54
N VAL A 16 -18.39 -18.96 -53.63
CA VAL A 16 -17.76 -19.85 -52.65
C VAL A 16 -16.23 -19.71 -52.64
N VAL A 17 -15.60 -19.58 -53.82
CA VAL A 17 -14.15 -19.34 -53.92
C VAL A 17 -13.78 -17.98 -53.33
N LEU A 18 -14.58 -16.94 -53.57
CA LEU A 18 -14.33 -15.60 -53.04
C LEU A 18 -14.48 -15.56 -51.51
N LEU A 19 -15.49 -16.25 -50.95
CA LEU A 19 -15.66 -16.39 -49.51
C LEU A 19 -14.52 -17.19 -48.86
N LEU A 20 -14.07 -18.27 -49.49
CA LEU A 20 -12.90 -19.02 -49.01
C LEU A 20 -11.62 -18.20 -49.10
N ALA A 21 -11.44 -17.41 -50.16
CA ALA A 21 -10.31 -16.51 -50.31
C ALA A 21 -10.33 -15.40 -49.25
N LEU A 22 -11.48 -14.76 -49.00
CA LEU A 22 -11.64 -13.75 -47.94
C LEU A 22 -11.43 -14.35 -46.54
N ALA A 23 -11.93 -15.56 -46.29
CA ALA A 23 -11.73 -16.24 -45.02
C ALA A 23 -10.25 -16.63 -44.81
N ALA A 24 -9.57 -17.09 -45.86
CA ALA A 24 -8.15 -17.40 -45.81
C ALA A 24 -7.29 -16.15 -45.62
N THR A 25 -7.55 -15.06 -46.36
CA THR A 25 -6.80 -13.81 -46.21
C THR A 25 -7.10 -13.12 -44.89
N GLY A 26 -8.36 -13.14 -44.42
CA GLY A 26 -8.76 -12.63 -43.11
C GLY A 26 -8.16 -13.43 -41.95
N GLY A 27 -8.12 -14.77 -42.06
CA GLY A 27 -7.50 -15.67 -41.08
C GLY A 27 -5.98 -15.52 -41.02
N LEU A 28 -5.32 -15.40 -42.18
CA LEU A 28 -3.89 -15.12 -42.25
C LEU A 28 -3.57 -13.72 -41.69
N TYR A 29 -4.37 -12.70 -42.01
CA TYR A 29 -4.18 -11.37 -41.44
C TYR A 29 -4.37 -11.37 -39.92
N ALA A 30 -5.38 -12.04 -39.37
CA ALA A 30 -5.57 -12.15 -37.93
C ALA A 30 -4.44 -12.90 -37.22
N ALA A 31 -3.85 -13.92 -37.87
CA ALA A 31 -2.74 -14.69 -37.31
C ALA A 31 -1.38 -13.96 -37.38
N PHE A 32 -1.18 -13.09 -38.37
CA PHE A 32 0.08 -12.39 -38.64
C PHE A 32 0.03 -10.88 -38.42
N ALA A 33 -1.12 -10.31 -38.04
CA ALA A 33 -1.22 -8.90 -37.72
C ALA A 33 -0.33 -8.59 -36.50
N PRO A 34 0.52 -7.55 -36.57
CA PRO A 34 1.28 -7.11 -35.41
C PRO A 34 0.30 -6.73 -34.30
N ALA A 35 0.52 -7.26 -33.11
CA ALA A 35 -0.36 -7.03 -31.97
C ALA A 35 -0.37 -5.53 -31.63
N GLY A 36 -1.45 -4.83 -31.98
CA GLY A 36 -1.68 -3.42 -31.64
C GLY A 36 -1.73 -3.12 -30.14
N LYS A 37 -1.59 -4.14 -29.28
CA LYS A 37 -1.48 -4.00 -27.82
C LYS A 37 -0.26 -3.18 -27.42
N ALA A 38 0.90 -3.43 -28.02
CA ALA A 38 2.13 -2.71 -27.67
C ALA A 38 2.05 -1.21 -27.97
N GLN A 39 1.47 -0.84 -29.12
CA GLN A 39 1.33 0.55 -29.52
C GLN A 39 0.27 1.31 -28.69
N ALA A 40 -0.82 0.63 -28.31
CA ALA A 40 -1.84 1.20 -27.44
C ALA A 40 -1.33 1.41 -26.00
N GLU A 41 -0.54 0.47 -25.49
CA GLU A 41 0.06 0.53 -24.15
C GLU A 41 1.15 1.60 -24.06
N GLU A 42 2.00 1.72 -25.07
CA GLU A 42 3.00 2.81 -25.17
C GLU A 42 2.33 4.19 -25.25
N THR A 43 1.25 4.32 -26.02
CA THR A 43 0.48 5.57 -26.12
C THR A 43 -0.21 5.92 -24.79
N ALA A 44 -0.77 4.93 -24.10
CA ALA A 44 -1.39 5.14 -22.79
C ALA A 44 -0.37 5.57 -21.74
N GLN A 45 0.82 4.94 -21.74
CA GLN A 45 1.91 5.28 -20.85
C GLN A 45 2.46 6.69 -21.12
N SER A 46 2.62 7.08 -22.39
CA SER A 46 3.05 8.44 -22.74
C SER A 46 2.05 9.50 -22.29
N LEU A 47 0.75 9.23 -22.45
CA LEU A 47 -0.30 10.14 -21.98
C LEU A 47 -0.30 10.27 -20.46
N ALA A 48 -0.13 9.17 -19.73
CA ALA A 48 -0.04 9.19 -18.26
C ALA A 48 1.15 10.01 -17.77
N ILE A 49 2.31 9.88 -18.43
CA ILE A 49 3.52 10.67 -18.12
C ILE A 49 3.30 12.16 -18.39
N GLU A 50 2.65 12.53 -19.51
CA GLU A 50 2.35 13.92 -19.83
C GLU A 50 1.39 14.57 -18.84
N GLU A 51 0.31 13.89 -18.46
CA GLU A 51 -0.63 14.39 -17.44
C GLU A 51 0.03 14.45 -16.06
N GLY A 52 0.81 13.43 -15.69
CA GLY A 52 1.59 13.42 -14.46
C GLY A 52 2.56 14.59 -14.37
N LYS A 53 3.20 14.96 -15.49
CA LYS A 53 4.10 16.12 -15.56
C LYS A 53 3.37 17.44 -15.28
N LYS A 54 2.12 17.59 -15.74
CA LYS A 54 1.31 18.79 -15.48
C LYS A 54 0.93 18.90 -14.00
N LEU A 55 0.51 17.79 -13.39
CA LEU A 55 0.22 17.72 -11.95
C LEU A 55 1.48 18.01 -11.12
N TYR A 56 2.61 17.44 -11.53
CA TYR A 56 3.91 17.66 -10.88
C TYR A 56 4.34 19.13 -10.92
N ALA A 57 4.16 19.79 -12.08
CA ALA A 57 4.53 21.18 -12.27
C ALA A 57 3.79 22.11 -11.29
N THR A 58 2.53 21.82 -10.96
CA THR A 58 1.70 22.66 -10.08
C THR A 58 1.82 22.29 -8.60
N GLY A 59 2.00 21.00 -8.27
CA GLY A 59 1.93 20.51 -6.89
C GLY A 59 3.26 20.17 -6.22
N CYS A 60 4.34 19.94 -6.99
CA CYS A 60 5.57 19.34 -6.46
C CYS A 60 6.85 20.09 -6.84
N SER A 61 6.86 20.75 -8.01
CA SER A 61 8.06 21.33 -8.61
C SER A 61 8.73 22.43 -7.78
N SER A 62 7.98 23.13 -6.92
CA SER A 62 8.50 24.19 -6.06
C SER A 62 9.54 23.69 -5.05
N CYS A 63 9.37 22.46 -4.55
CA CYS A 63 10.29 21.87 -3.57
C CYS A 63 11.23 20.85 -4.20
N HIS A 64 10.73 20.07 -5.16
CA HIS A 64 11.48 18.97 -5.78
C HIS A 64 12.18 19.35 -7.10
N GLY A 65 12.11 20.63 -7.49
CA GLY A 65 12.68 21.14 -8.74
C GLY A 65 11.82 20.80 -9.97
N THR A 66 12.01 21.51 -11.07
CA THR A 66 11.19 21.35 -12.29
C THR A 66 11.32 19.98 -12.97
N GLY A 67 12.44 19.28 -12.77
CA GLY A 67 12.72 17.97 -13.31
C GLY A 67 12.90 16.88 -12.25
N GLY A 68 12.47 17.11 -11.00
CA GLY A 68 12.60 16.12 -9.92
C GLY A 68 14.00 16.02 -9.32
N GLN A 69 14.93 16.89 -9.67
CA GLN A 69 16.32 16.86 -9.19
C GLN A 69 16.49 17.22 -7.70
N GLY A 70 15.43 17.72 -7.05
CA GLY A 70 15.47 18.19 -5.67
C GLY A 70 16.02 19.61 -5.52
N GLY A 71 16.09 20.07 -4.27
CA GLY A 71 16.59 21.39 -3.87
C GLY A 71 16.81 21.48 -2.36
N SER A 72 16.90 22.70 -1.83
CA SER A 72 16.96 22.94 -0.37
C SER A 72 15.67 22.53 0.34
N ASP A 73 14.54 22.64 -0.36
CA ASP A 73 13.21 22.54 0.23
C ASP A 73 12.58 21.15 0.04
N GLY A 74 13.22 20.27 -0.73
CA GLY A 74 12.77 18.90 -0.98
C GLY A 74 13.85 18.02 -1.58
N PRO A 75 13.88 16.72 -1.24
CA PRO A 75 14.86 15.78 -1.79
C PRO A 75 14.66 15.55 -3.30
N SER A 76 15.67 14.96 -3.94
CA SER A 76 15.51 14.44 -5.30
C SER A 76 14.45 13.34 -5.35
N LEU A 77 13.65 13.36 -6.41
CA LEU A 77 12.69 12.31 -6.75
C LEU A 77 13.20 11.38 -7.86
N VAL A 78 14.40 11.63 -8.39
CA VAL A 78 15.01 10.73 -9.38
C VAL A 78 15.34 9.40 -8.71
N GLY A 79 14.74 8.31 -9.22
CA GLY A 79 14.98 6.95 -8.76
C GLY A 79 14.23 6.52 -7.50
N VAL A 80 13.32 7.35 -6.97
CA VAL A 80 12.45 6.93 -5.83
C VAL A 80 11.38 5.91 -6.27
N GLY A 81 11.07 5.88 -7.57
CA GLY A 81 10.13 4.92 -8.17
C GLY A 81 8.65 5.26 -7.97
N SER A 82 7.78 4.54 -8.68
CA SER A 82 6.33 4.75 -8.63
C SER A 82 5.70 4.31 -7.30
N ALA A 83 6.23 3.28 -6.64
CA ALA A 83 5.75 2.83 -5.33
C ALA A 83 5.87 3.92 -4.26
N ALA A 84 6.95 4.71 -4.29
CA ALA A 84 7.14 5.79 -3.31
C ALA A 84 6.13 6.91 -3.51
N VAL A 85 5.76 7.20 -4.77
CA VAL A 85 4.75 8.21 -5.09
C VAL A 85 3.36 7.72 -4.69
N ASP A 86 3.01 6.48 -5.04
CA ASP A 86 1.72 5.89 -4.65
C ASP A 86 1.57 5.87 -3.12
N PHE A 87 2.59 5.43 -2.39
CA PHE A 87 2.55 5.45 -0.94
C PHE A 87 2.45 6.88 -0.36
N GLN A 88 3.34 7.79 -0.76
CA GLN A 88 3.40 9.12 -0.13
C GLN A 88 2.17 9.97 -0.47
N VAL A 89 1.69 9.92 -1.71
CA VAL A 89 0.53 10.71 -2.17
C VAL A 89 -0.78 9.98 -1.87
N GLY A 90 -0.82 8.66 -2.01
CA GLY A 90 -1.97 7.80 -1.73
C GLY A 90 -2.26 7.61 -0.25
N THR A 91 -1.29 7.83 0.64
CA THR A 91 -1.56 8.02 2.08
C THR A 91 -1.71 9.50 2.46
N GLY A 92 -1.69 10.40 1.49
CA GLY A 92 -1.89 11.83 1.67
C GLY A 92 -0.71 12.59 2.30
N ARG A 93 0.37 11.94 2.74
CA ARG A 93 1.55 12.60 3.33
C ARG A 93 2.10 13.69 2.40
N MET A 94 2.25 13.37 1.12
CA MET A 94 2.63 14.32 0.08
C MET A 94 1.42 14.80 -0.73
N PRO A 95 1.40 16.07 -1.19
CA PRO A 95 2.43 17.11 -1.00
C PRO A 95 2.43 17.68 0.42
N ALA A 96 3.59 17.79 1.08
CA ALA A 96 3.67 18.30 2.45
C ALA A 96 3.44 19.83 2.50
N GLN A 97 2.74 20.32 3.53
CA GLN A 97 2.60 21.78 3.75
C GLN A 97 3.83 22.39 4.43
N GLN A 98 4.45 21.65 5.35
CA GLN A 98 5.67 22.06 6.03
C GLN A 98 6.56 20.84 6.33
N PRO A 99 7.89 20.97 6.17
CA PRO A 99 8.83 19.94 6.59
C PRO A 99 8.97 19.99 8.13
N GLY A 100 8.13 19.22 8.83
CA GLY A 100 8.27 18.98 10.27
C GLY A 100 9.29 17.88 10.57
N ALA A 101 9.32 17.40 11.82
CA ALA A 101 10.14 16.24 12.20
C ALA A 101 9.80 14.99 11.36
N GLN A 102 8.52 14.87 10.99
CA GLN A 102 7.94 13.82 10.15
C GLN A 102 6.67 14.36 9.52
N VAL A 103 6.39 13.95 8.27
CA VAL A 103 5.19 14.37 7.56
C VAL A 103 4.03 13.46 7.99
N PRO A 104 2.98 13.99 8.65
CA PRO A 104 1.86 13.17 9.08
C PRO A 104 0.98 12.77 7.90
N GLU A 105 0.19 11.73 8.12
CA GLU A 105 -0.95 11.42 7.26
C GLU A 105 -1.97 12.56 7.28
N LYS A 106 -2.57 12.84 6.12
CA LYS A 106 -3.61 13.84 5.97
C LYS A 106 -4.58 13.42 4.87
N LYS A 107 -5.66 14.19 4.73
CA LYS A 107 -6.65 13.95 3.69
C LYS A 107 -6.01 13.97 2.31
N LYS A 108 -6.25 12.89 1.55
CA LYS A 108 -5.85 12.73 0.15
C LYS A 108 -6.50 13.83 -0.70
N ILE A 109 -5.69 14.52 -1.50
CA ILE A 109 -6.16 15.60 -2.39
C ILE A 109 -6.17 15.21 -3.86
N TYR A 110 -5.46 14.14 -4.22
CA TYR A 110 -5.45 13.56 -5.56
C TYR A 110 -6.30 12.28 -5.58
N SER A 111 -6.94 12.05 -6.71
CA SER A 111 -7.58 10.77 -7.05
C SER A 111 -6.54 9.70 -7.37
N GLN A 112 -6.93 8.42 -7.33
CA GLN A 112 -6.01 7.33 -7.67
C GLN A 112 -5.45 7.47 -9.10
N ALA A 113 -6.28 7.89 -10.07
CA ALA A 113 -5.82 8.10 -11.45
C ALA A 113 -4.74 9.20 -11.56
N GLU A 114 -4.87 10.29 -10.79
CA GLU A 114 -3.86 11.35 -10.73
C GLU A 114 -2.58 10.88 -10.03
N ILE A 115 -2.71 10.03 -9.00
CA ILE A 115 -1.57 9.40 -8.33
C ILE A 115 -0.81 8.49 -9.30
N ASP A 116 -1.52 7.65 -10.05
CA ASP A 116 -0.92 6.75 -11.05
C ASP A 116 -0.19 7.55 -12.15
N GLN A 117 -0.76 8.67 -12.58
CA GLN A 117 -0.12 9.61 -13.54
C GLN A 117 1.15 10.24 -12.96
N LEU A 118 1.09 10.76 -11.73
CA LEU A 118 2.26 11.29 -11.02
C LEU A 118 3.35 10.22 -10.86
N ALA A 119 2.96 9.01 -10.47
CA ALA A 119 3.85 7.88 -10.28
C ALA A 119 4.52 7.46 -11.60
N ALA A 120 3.78 7.44 -12.71
CA ALA A 120 4.31 7.18 -14.04
C ALA A 120 5.32 8.25 -14.47
N TYR A 121 5.02 9.54 -14.23
CA TYR A 121 5.96 10.63 -14.52
C TYR A 121 7.25 10.49 -13.71
N ILE A 122 7.17 10.27 -12.40
CA ILE A 122 8.36 10.13 -11.55
C ILE A 122 9.17 8.88 -11.92
N ALA A 123 8.51 7.76 -12.24
CA ALA A 123 9.19 6.56 -12.73
C ALA A 123 9.92 6.78 -14.07
N SER A 124 9.46 7.74 -14.89
CA SER A 124 10.15 8.12 -16.13
C SER A 124 11.45 8.91 -15.90
N LEU A 125 11.63 9.50 -14.71
CA LEU A 125 12.83 10.29 -14.37
C LEU A 125 14.02 9.41 -13.97
N GLY A 126 13.79 8.17 -13.54
CA GLY A 126 14.85 7.23 -13.18
C GLY A 126 14.33 5.90 -12.65
N ALA A 127 15.18 4.87 -12.72
CA ALA A 127 14.85 3.54 -12.20
C ALA A 127 14.69 3.55 -10.67
N GLY A 128 13.61 2.97 -10.18
CA GLY A 128 13.30 2.84 -8.77
C GLY A 128 12.25 1.76 -8.52
N PRO A 129 11.86 1.53 -7.26
CA PRO A 129 10.83 0.56 -6.93
C PRO A 129 9.48 0.87 -7.59
N ILE A 130 8.90 -0.13 -8.23
CA ILE A 130 7.63 0.00 -8.93
C ILE A 130 6.45 -0.31 -7.99
N THR A 131 5.32 0.33 -8.23
CA THR A 131 4.04 0.01 -7.58
C THR A 131 3.75 -1.50 -7.72
N PRO A 132 3.50 -2.22 -6.61
CA PRO A 132 3.29 -3.66 -6.65
C PRO A 132 1.95 -4.02 -7.31
N THR A 133 1.90 -5.18 -7.95
CA THR A 133 0.64 -5.73 -8.47
C THR A 133 -0.18 -6.36 -7.35
N GLU A 134 -1.47 -6.58 -7.59
CA GLU A 134 -2.39 -7.16 -6.61
C GLU A 134 -1.94 -8.53 -6.12
N GLU A 135 -1.37 -9.35 -7.01
CA GLU A 135 -0.84 -10.65 -6.67
C GLU A 135 0.31 -10.57 -5.67
N GLN A 136 1.08 -9.48 -5.65
CA GLN A 136 2.26 -9.34 -4.80
C GLN A 136 1.92 -8.94 -3.36
N TYR A 137 0.83 -8.20 -3.16
CA TYR A 137 0.41 -7.77 -1.81
C TYR A 137 -0.80 -8.56 -1.28
N ASN A 138 -1.46 -9.40 -2.09
CA ASN A 138 -2.54 -10.25 -1.61
C ASN A 138 -1.99 -11.26 -0.57
N PRO A 139 -2.54 -11.31 0.66
CA PRO A 139 -2.13 -12.25 1.71
C PRO A 139 -2.55 -13.71 1.45
N GLU A 140 -3.21 -14.03 0.34
CA GLU A 140 -3.50 -15.41 -0.03
C GLU A 140 -2.22 -16.27 -0.11
N GLY A 141 -2.23 -17.42 0.59
CA GLY A 141 -1.09 -18.32 0.65
C GLY A 141 0.04 -17.86 1.57
N ALA A 142 -0.15 -16.79 2.35
CA ALA A 142 0.82 -16.32 3.33
C ALA A 142 0.86 -17.18 4.60
N ASP A 143 2.05 -17.28 5.21
CA ASP A 143 2.27 -17.92 6.51
C ASP A 143 2.27 -16.85 7.61
N ILE A 144 1.16 -16.74 8.34
CA ILE A 144 0.98 -15.76 9.43
C ILE A 144 1.99 -15.98 10.56
N ALA A 145 2.33 -17.22 10.89
CA ALA A 145 3.27 -17.52 11.97
C ALA A 145 4.67 -17.03 11.58
N LYS A 146 5.08 -17.31 10.34
CA LYS A 146 6.35 -16.81 9.79
C LYS A 146 6.36 -15.29 9.70
N GLY A 147 5.25 -14.70 9.28
CA GLY A 147 5.04 -13.25 9.25
C GLY A 147 5.24 -12.60 10.61
N GLY A 148 4.71 -13.21 11.66
CA GLY A 148 4.89 -12.75 13.04
C GLY A 148 6.35 -12.79 13.49
N ASP A 149 7.10 -13.84 13.15
CA ASP A 149 8.54 -13.91 13.47
C ASP A 149 9.33 -12.82 12.74
N LEU A 150 9.04 -12.62 11.46
CA LEU A 150 9.67 -11.59 10.64
C LEU A 150 9.36 -10.19 11.16
N PHE A 151 8.09 -9.91 11.48
CA PHE A 151 7.65 -8.63 12.00
C PHE A 151 8.27 -8.32 13.37
N ARG A 152 8.30 -9.29 14.28
CA ARG A 152 8.93 -9.10 15.62
C ARG A 152 10.42 -8.84 15.52
N THR A 153 11.10 -9.46 14.55
CA THR A 153 12.54 -9.30 14.37
C THR A 153 12.89 -7.97 13.69
N ASN A 154 12.09 -7.52 12.72
CA ASN A 154 12.45 -6.40 11.83
C ASN A 154 11.66 -5.11 12.06
N CYS A 155 10.43 -5.18 12.57
CA CYS A 155 9.47 -4.08 12.56
C CYS A 155 9.01 -3.65 13.96
N ALA A 156 8.83 -4.62 14.88
CA ALA A 156 8.22 -4.38 16.19
C ALA A 156 9.05 -3.45 17.10
N GLN A 157 10.35 -3.30 16.84
CA GLN A 157 11.21 -2.34 17.55
C GLN A 157 10.73 -0.89 17.38
N CYS A 158 10.07 -0.59 16.26
CA CYS A 158 9.51 0.72 15.98
C CYS A 158 7.98 0.71 16.07
N HIS A 159 7.33 -0.28 15.47
CA HIS A 159 5.86 -0.32 15.33
C HIS A 159 5.12 -1.05 16.46
N ASN A 160 5.80 -1.47 17.53
CA ASN A 160 5.25 -2.34 18.59
C ASN A 160 4.87 -3.75 18.05
N PHE A 161 4.57 -4.71 18.93
CA PHE A 161 4.34 -6.12 18.60
C PHE A 161 3.09 -6.37 17.75
N THR A 162 2.05 -5.56 17.94
CA THR A 162 0.79 -5.61 17.17
C THR A 162 0.69 -4.50 16.14
N GLY A 163 1.72 -3.65 15.96
CA GLY A 163 1.65 -2.59 14.95
C GLY A 163 1.04 -1.27 15.44
N GLU A 164 0.80 -1.06 16.73
CA GLU A 164 0.25 0.20 17.30
C GLU A 164 1.10 1.45 17.04
N GLY A 165 2.35 1.27 16.63
CA GLY A 165 3.30 2.36 16.48
C GLY A 165 4.08 2.65 17.77
N GLY A 166 4.87 3.72 17.74
CA GLY A 166 5.77 4.05 18.83
C GLY A 166 6.51 5.37 18.65
N ALA A 167 6.92 5.99 19.75
CA ALA A 167 7.71 7.21 19.70
C ALA A 167 9.16 6.94 19.25
N LEU A 168 9.69 7.80 18.39
CA LEU A 168 11.08 7.78 17.94
C LEU A 168 11.81 9.06 18.39
N THR A 169 13.10 9.14 18.11
CA THR A 169 13.93 10.29 18.49
C THR A 169 13.53 11.56 17.73
N ASN A 170 13.79 12.72 18.34
CA ASN A 170 13.59 14.04 17.70
C ASN A 170 12.16 14.34 17.23
N GLY A 171 11.14 13.86 17.96
CA GLY A 171 9.73 14.13 17.65
C GLY A 171 9.16 13.32 16.49
N LYS A 172 9.91 12.32 16.00
CA LYS A 172 9.44 11.35 15.01
C LYS A 172 8.67 10.23 15.70
N TYR A 173 7.89 9.47 14.94
CA TYR A 173 7.14 8.32 15.44
C TYR A 173 6.92 7.28 14.34
N ALA A 174 6.86 6.02 14.74
CA ALA A 174 6.29 4.97 13.92
C ALA A 174 4.76 5.09 13.99
N PRO A 175 4.06 5.26 12.86
CA PRO A 175 2.61 5.29 12.86
C PRO A 175 2.03 3.92 13.23
N SER A 176 0.77 3.92 13.68
CA SER A 176 -0.03 2.69 13.76
C SER A 176 -0.18 2.07 12.37
N LEU A 177 -0.23 0.75 12.33
CA LEU A 177 -0.47 -0.07 11.14
C LEU A 177 -1.93 -0.56 11.05
N GLU A 178 -2.78 -0.09 11.97
CA GLU A 178 -4.23 -0.27 11.93
C GLU A 178 -4.81 0.31 10.64
N ASP A 179 -5.73 -0.41 10.01
CA ASP A 179 -6.45 -0.01 8.78
C ASP A 179 -5.57 0.37 7.58
N VAL A 180 -4.29 -0.01 7.57
CA VAL A 180 -3.41 0.22 6.42
C VAL A 180 -3.66 -0.84 5.34
N SER A 181 -3.86 -0.39 4.10
CA SER A 181 -4.08 -1.31 2.98
C SER A 181 -2.87 -2.22 2.73
N PRO A 182 -3.06 -3.49 2.31
CA PRO A 182 -1.96 -4.40 1.95
C PRO A 182 -0.98 -3.80 0.94
N LYS A 183 -1.50 -3.06 -0.05
CA LYS A 183 -0.69 -2.34 -1.05
C LYS A 183 0.26 -1.35 -0.38
N HIS A 184 -0.25 -0.49 0.50
CA HIS A 184 0.58 0.50 1.19
C HIS A 184 1.55 -0.13 2.18
N LEU A 185 1.21 -1.26 2.83
CA LEU A 185 2.14 -2.02 3.66
C LEU A 185 3.32 -2.55 2.83
N TYR A 186 3.03 -3.11 1.64
CA TYR A 186 4.06 -3.58 0.73
C TYR A 186 4.98 -2.44 0.27
N GLU A 187 4.39 -1.33 -0.16
CA GLU A 187 5.13 -0.15 -0.62
C GLU A 187 5.95 0.49 0.50
N ALA A 188 5.43 0.54 1.73
CA ALA A 188 6.17 1.03 2.89
C ALA A 188 7.42 0.20 3.13
N MET A 189 7.29 -1.14 3.13
CA MET A 189 8.44 -2.04 3.25
C MET A 189 9.40 -1.83 2.08
N GLN A 190 8.91 -1.76 0.86
CA GLN A 190 9.73 -1.66 -0.35
C GLN A 190 10.50 -0.34 -0.47
N THR A 191 9.90 0.78 -0.04
CA THR A 191 10.43 2.13 -0.26
C THR A 191 11.09 2.75 0.97
N GLY A 192 10.75 2.30 2.18
CA GLY A 192 11.26 2.87 3.43
C GLY A 192 10.86 4.34 3.62
N PRO A 193 9.57 4.64 3.86
CA PRO A 193 9.11 6.01 3.94
C PRO A 193 9.69 6.75 5.16
N GLN A 194 10.16 7.97 4.91
CA GLN A 194 10.70 8.88 5.93
C GLN A 194 11.90 8.32 6.70
N ASN A 195 11.68 7.80 7.91
CA ASN A 195 12.73 7.26 8.78
C ASN A 195 12.71 5.73 8.84
N MET A 196 11.75 5.10 8.17
CA MET A 196 11.68 3.65 8.06
C MET A 196 12.76 3.16 7.09
N PRO A 197 13.58 2.15 7.45
CA PRO A 197 14.51 1.56 6.50
C PRO A 197 13.77 0.87 5.35
N SER A 198 14.39 0.82 4.17
CA SER A 198 13.83 0.08 3.03
C SER A 198 14.20 -1.40 3.06
N PHE A 199 13.24 -2.23 2.70
CA PHE A 199 13.31 -3.68 2.60
C PHE A 199 12.96 -4.09 1.16
N PRO A 200 13.88 -3.90 0.20
CA PRO A 200 13.65 -4.32 -1.18
C PRO A 200 13.51 -5.84 -1.31
N ASP A 201 12.95 -6.31 -2.42
CA ASP A 201 12.77 -7.75 -2.69
C ASP A 201 14.07 -8.57 -2.63
N THR A 202 15.22 -7.91 -2.77
CA THR A 202 16.54 -8.54 -2.63
C THR A 202 16.91 -8.87 -1.18
N THR A 203 16.38 -8.13 -0.20
CA THR A 203 16.62 -8.38 1.24
C THR A 203 15.42 -9.03 1.93
N MET A 204 14.21 -8.67 1.48
CA MET A 204 12.95 -9.21 1.97
C MET A 204 12.09 -9.61 0.76
N PRO A 205 12.20 -10.85 0.28
CA PRO A 205 11.46 -11.34 -0.87
C PRO A 205 9.94 -11.16 -0.72
N GLU A 206 9.24 -11.08 -1.85
CA GLU A 206 7.79 -10.87 -1.93
C GLU A 206 7.00 -11.77 -0.96
N GLN A 207 7.33 -13.07 -0.87
CA GLN A 207 6.65 -13.98 0.05
C GLN A 207 6.77 -13.56 1.51
N GLN A 208 7.95 -13.08 1.94
CA GLN A 208 8.14 -12.60 3.31
C GLN A 208 7.33 -11.34 3.58
N LYS A 209 7.18 -10.46 2.58
CA LYS A 209 6.30 -9.29 2.68
C LYS A 209 4.84 -9.70 2.81
N LYS A 210 4.37 -10.68 2.02
CA LYS A 210 3.02 -11.25 2.14
C LYS A 210 2.76 -11.83 3.53
N ASP A 211 3.72 -12.60 4.04
CA ASP A 211 3.65 -13.17 5.39
C ASP A 211 3.52 -12.06 6.45
N ILE A 212 4.31 -10.99 6.36
CA ILE A 212 4.22 -9.83 7.26
C ILE A 212 2.87 -9.12 7.13
N ILE A 213 2.38 -8.88 5.90
CA ILE A 213 1.09 -8.25 5.65
C ILE A 213 -0.04 -9.07 6.26
N ALA A 214 -0.02 -10.40 6.07
CA ALA A 214 -0.99 -11.31 6.65
C ALA A 214 -0.95 -11.27 8.18
N TYR A 215 0.24 -11.22 8.78
CA TYR A 215 0.40 -11.06 10.22
C TYR A 215 -0.20 -9.74 10.72
N VAL A 216 0.18 -8.60 10.14
CA VAL A 216 -0.32 -7.27 10.53
C VAL A 216 -1.84 -7.21 10.44
N LYS A 217 -2.44 -7.71 9.34
CA LYS A 217 -3.90 -7.81 9.21
C LYS A 217 -4.56 -8.70 10.26
N THR A 218 -3.87 -9.75 10.72
CA THR A 218 -4.40 -10.68 11.73
C THR A 218 -4.36 -10.09 13.13
N VAL A 219 -3.36 -9.25 13.45
CA VAL A 219 -3.16 -8.70 14.80
C VAL A 219 -3.63 -7.25 14.97
N ASN A 220 -3.95 -6.56 13.87
CA ASN A 220 -4.33 -5.15 13.86
C ASN A 220 -5.35 -4.82 12.75
N GLY A 221 -6.09 -5.82 12.27
CA GLY A 221 -7.23 -5.61 11.37
C GLY A 221 -8.53 -5.39 12.14
N GLU A 222 -9.54 -4.83 11.48
CA GLU A 222 -10.89 -4.61 12.05
C GLU A 222 -11.53 -5.87 12.66
N GLU A 223 -11.20 -7.06 12.11
CA GLU A 223 -11.72 -8.36 12.57
C GLU A 223 -10.85 -9.00 13.68
N THR A 224 -9.83 -8.30 14.19
CA THR A 224 -8.94 -8.84 15.20
C THR A 224 -9.67 -9.02 16.53
N GLU A 225 -9.81 -10.26 16.97
CA GLU A 225 -10.30 -10.54 18.31
C GLU A 225 -9.21 -10.20 19.34
N THR A 226 -9.60 -9.56 20.45
CA THR A 226 -8.71 -9.36 21.62
C THR A 226 -9.06 -10.38 22.70
N PRO A 227 -8.29 -11.49 22.84
CA PRO A 227 -8.55 -12.47 23.87
C PRO A 227 -8.34 -11.84 25.25
N GLY A 228 -9.34 -11.90 26.12
CA GLY A 228 -9.27 -11.33 27.48
C GLY A 228 -9.95 -9.97 27.66
N GLY A 229 -10.60 -9.45 26.61
CA GLY A 229 -11.45 -8.28 26.71
C GLY A 229 -10.82 -7.03 26.12
N PHE A 230 -10.81 -5.92 26.86
CA PHE A 230 -10.44 -4.62 26.32
C PHE A 230 -8.92 -4.50 26.09
N ALA A 231 -8.50 -4.17 24.86
CA ALA A 231 -7.10 -4.15 24.44
C ALA A 231 -6.23 -3.05 25.08
N LEU A 232 -6.85 -2.03 25.70
CA LEU A 232 -6.16 -0.87 26.29
C LEU A 232 -5.12 -0.24 25.33
N GLY A 233 -5.43 -0.23 24.04
CA GLY A 233 -4.58 0.31 22.98
C GLY A 233 -3.36 -0.54 22.62
N GLY A 234 -3.24 -1.80 23.06
CA GLY A 234 -2.19 -2.72 22.60
C GLY A 234 -0.75 -2.35 23.03
N LEU A 235 -0.58 -1.33 23.88
CA LEU A 235 0.73 -0.83 24.34
C LEU A 235 1.32 -1.63 25.52
N GLY A 236 0.61 -2.65 25.99
CA GLY A 236 1.04 -3.56 27.05
C GLY A 236 1.07 -2.91 28.45
N PRO A 237 2.14 -3.13 29.25
CA PRO A 237 2.11 -2.92 30.70
C PRO A 237 1.89 -1.47 31.13
N VAL A 238 2.14 -0.49 30.25
CA VAL A 238 1.97 0.93 30.58
C VAL A 238 0.48 1.30 30.65
N SER A 239 -0.29 0.98 29.62
CA SER A 239 -1.73 1.28 29.60
C SER A 239 -2.50 0.38 30.56
N GLU A 240 -2.12 -0.89 30.65
CA GLU A 240 -2.62 -1.85 31.65
C GLU A 240 -2.35 -1.38 33.08
N GLY A 241 -1.12 -0.93 33.36
CA GLY A 241 -0.73 -0.42 34.68
C GLY A 241 -1.49 0.84 35.07
N LEU A 242 -1.67 1.78 34.14
CA LEU A 242 -2.46 2.99 34.37
C LEU A 242 -3.93 2.65 34.64
N PHE A 243 -4.51 1.74 33.85
CA PHE A 243 -5.88 1.27 34.06
C PHE A 243 -6.03 0.58 35.42
N GLY A 244 -5.12 -0.31 35.77
CA GLY A 244 -5.09 -1.00 37.05
C GLY A 244 -4.93 -0.03 38.23
N TRP A 245 -4.15 1.03 38.08
CA TRP A 245 -3.98 2.05 39.13
C TRP A 245 -5.23 2.91 39.30
N ILE A 246 -5.82 3.41 38.22
CA ILE A 246 -7.02 4.27 38.29
C ILE A 246 -8.23 3.47 38.75
N PHE A 247 -8.55 2.37 38.07
CA PHE A 247 -9.80 1.65 38.28
C PHE A 247 -9.65 0.54 39.31
N GLY A 248 -8.57 -0.24 39.25
CA GLY A 248 -8.30 -1.32 40.21
C GLY A 248 -8.04 -0.77 41.61
N LEU A 249 -6.93 -0.05 41.79
CA LEU A 249 -6.58 0.53 43.09
C LEU A 249 -7.60 1.58 43.55
N GLY A 250 -8.09 2.43 42.65
CA GLY A 250 -9.15 3.41 42.98
C GLY A 250 -10.40 2.75 43.54
N SER A 251 -10.87 1.64 42.94
CA SER A 251 -12.03 0.89 43.43
C SER A 251 -11.76 0.22 44.78
N LEU A 252 -10.56 -0.35 44.98
CA LEU A 252 -10.16 -0.92 46.27
C LEU A 252 -10.15 0.14 47.39
N ILE A 253 -9.64 1.34 47.11
CA ILE A 253 -9.65 2.46 48.07
C ILE A 253 -11.09 2.90 48.36
N ALA A 254 -11.94 3.03 47.34
CA ALA A 254 -13.33 3.41 47.52
C ALA A 254 -14.09 2.40 48.41
N VAL A 255 -13.89 1.10 48.16
CA VAL A 255 -14.46 0.03 48.99
C VAL A 255 -13.91 0.09 50.42
N ALA A 256 -12.60 0.30 50.60
CA ALA A 256 -12.00 0.40 51.93
C ALA A 256 -12.56 1.59 52.73
N VAL A 257 -12.72 2.75 52.10
CA VAL A 257 -13.34 3.94 52.71
C VAL A 257 -14.81 3.68 53.04
N TRP A 258 -15.56 3.06 52.12
CA TRP A 258 -16.96 2.70 52.36
C TRP A 258 -17.11 1.74 53.54
N VAL A 259 -16.30 0.68 53.60
CA VAL A 259 -16.29 -0.27 54.72
C VAL A 259 -15.96 0.45 56.02
N ALA A 260 -14.90 1.26 56.06
CA ALA A 260 -14.50 2.00 57.25
C ALA A 260 -15.63 2.90 57.77
N ALA A 261 -16.31 3.63 56.88
CA ALA A 261 -17.43 4.51 57.20
C ALA A 261 -18.69 3.78 57.73
N HIS A 262 -18.87 2.50 57.39
CA HIS A 262 -20.05 1.71 57.76
C HIS A 262 -19.80 0.68 58.87
N THR A 263 -18.67 0.78 59.58
CA THR A 263 -18.38 -0.08 60.73
C THR A 263 -19.19 0.31 61.98
N ALA A 264 -19.47 -0.66 62.86
CA ALA A 264 -20.23 -0.46 64.10
C ALA A 264 -19.59 0.56 65.07
N LYS A 265 -18.29 0.84 64.94
CA LYS A 265 -17.58 1.89 65.68
C LYS A 265 -17.87 3.30 65.14
N ALA A 266 -18.00 3.46 63.82
CA ALA A 266 -18.31 4.74 63.19
C ALA A 266 -19.74 5.24 63.50
N LYS A 267 -20.70 4.33 63.72
CA LYS A 267 -22.08 4.67 64.14
C LYS A 267 -22.24 5.07 65.61
N LYS A 268 -21.21 4.91 66.45
CA LYS A 268 -21.24 5.22 67.90
C LYS A 268 -20.54 6.54 68.27
N SER A 269 -19.92 7.21 67.30
CA SER A 269 -19.37 8.57 67.42
C SER A 269 -20.28 9.56 66.71
#